data_AF-A0A7S4W3M7-F1
#
_entry.id   AF-A0A7S4W3M7-F1
#
_cell.length_a   1.000
_cell.length_b   1.000
_cell.length_c   1.000
_cell.angle_alpha   90.00
_cell.angle_beta   90.00
_cell.angle_gamma   90.00
#
_symmetry.space_group_name_H-M   'P 1'
#
loop_
_entity.id
_entity.type
_entity.pdbx_description
1 polymer ?
#
loop_
_entity_poly.entity_id
_entity_poly.type
_entity_poly.pdbx_seq_one_letter_code
_entity_poly.pdbx_strand_id
1 'polypeptide(L)'
;GDGRGGGCVAAPAFSPTSPLVDALPQPAEKLRGRAFWEAIGSPKLVAAPMVDQSELAFRMLCRKYGTELAYTPMMHSRLFSESAKYRKEQWSTCKEDRPLFAQFCGDDPSTLLAAAQQLPPGTFDAVDLNFGCPQGIARKGHYGAFLLSERDLIEGIVRKLDINLPVPVTAKMRLVSTGDLQDTLALASGLEAAGASVICLHGRTKEMKGQSTGPCDWDAIAAIRRRVNVPVIANGGIQTYDDVARCLQATGCDAVMSSEALLETPSLFAAASGRPPVLQEDLALEYLELARLYGTGHKCVKAHLFHFLYAGLQLHTDLRSELGSAKGIDVMAAVASNLRARRAEDRTQGRKWPDTGWYLRYREPLGERKKRKALEPAQEGEEAVAPSPAPALRTNEAAPCSEAS
;
A
#
# COMPACT_ATOMS: atom_id res chain seq x y z
N GLY A 1 -4.23 11.16 -54.25
CA GLY A 1 -5.19 10.99 -53.14
C GLY A 1 -5.36 9.51 -52.90
N ASP A 2 -5.36 8.99 -51.68
CA ASP A 2 -5.24 9.62 -50.37
C ASP A 2 -4.53 8.62 -49.44
N GLY A 3 -3.46 9.06 -48.78
CA GLY A 3 -2.84 8.34 -47.68
C GLY A 3 -3.56 8.70 -46.39
N ARG A 4 -4.13 7.71 -45.70
CA ARG A 4 -4.65 7.88 -44.34
C ARG A 4 -3.53 7.63 -43.35
N GLY A 5 -2.95 8.70 -42.85
CA GLY A 5 -2.05 8.69 -41.70
C GLY A 5 -2.83 8.39 -40.42
N GLY A 6 -2.47 7.29 -39.75
CA GLY A 6 -2.87 7.03 -38.37
C GLY A 6 -2.08 7.92 -37.43
N GLY A 7 -2.73 8.94 -36.88
CA GLY A 7 -2.15 9.79 -35.84
C GLY A 7 -1.98 9.03 -34.54
N CYS A 8 -0.74 8.73 -34.15
CA CYS A 8 -0.40 8.41 -32.77
C CYS A 8 -0.74 9.61 -31.90
N VAL A 9 -1.71 9.44 -31.00
CA VAL A 9 -2.00 10.42 -29.95
C VAL A 9 -0.83 10.37 -28.97
N ALA A 10 0.02 11.39 -29.00
CA ALA A 10 1.12 11.56 -28.06
C ALA A 10 0.55 11.69 -26.64
N ALA A 11 1.04 10.87 -25.71
CA ALA A 11 0.78 11.04 -24.29
C ALA A 11 1.36 12.39 -23.81
N PRO A 12 0.74 13.06 -22.83
CA PRO A 12 1.21 14.35 -22.37
C PRO A 12 2.62 14.21 -21.77
N ALA A 13 3.54 15.04 -22.24
CA ALA A 13 4.88 15.14 -21.69
C ALA A 13 4.81 15.71 -20.27
N PHE A 14 5.38 14.98 -19.30
CA PHE A 14 5.53 15.46 -17.92
C PHE A 14 6.53 16.64 -17.92
N SER A 15 6.06 17.83 -17.54
CA SER A 15 6.92 19.00 -17.33
C SER A 15 7.42 19.02 -15.88
N PRO A 16 8.74 19.04 -15.63
CA PRO A 16 9.28 19.04 -14.28
C PRO A 16 9.35 20.47 -13.76
N THR A 17 8.23 20.95 -13.21
CA THR A 17 8.28 22.10 -12.28
C THR A 17 7.85 21.58 -10.92
N SER A 18 8.73 21.73 -9.93
CA SER A 18 8.40 21.45 -8.53
C SER A 18 7.30 22.40 -8.10
N PRO A 19 6.11 21.94 -7.66
CA PRO A 19 5.14 22.84 -7.07
C PRO A 19 5.07 22.58 -5.57
N LEU A 20 5.40 23.60 -4.78
CA LEU A 20 4.67 23.80 -3.54
C LEU A 20 3.18 23.72 -3.88
N VAL A 21 2.47 22.80 -3.25
CA VAL A 21 1.07 22.53 -3.56
C VAL A 21 0.25 23.71 -3.03
N ASP A 22 -0.27 24.55 -3.92
CA ASP A 22 -1.29 25.52 -3.55
C ASP A 22 -2.54 24.75 -3.10
N ALA A 23 -2.95 24.96 -1.84
CA ALA A 23 -4.10 24.28 -1.27
C ALA A 23 -5.38 24.69 -2.02
N LEU A 24 -6.07 23.72 -2.62
CA LEU A 24 -7.39 23.94 -3.20
C LEU A 24 -8.41 24.30 -2.09
N PRO A 25 -9.36 25.21 -2.36
CA PRO A 25 -10.38 25.57 -1.39
C PRO A 25 -11.23 24.34 -1.02
N GLN A 26 -11.41 24.12 0.29
CA GLN A 26 -12.24 23.04 0.82
C GLN A 26 -13.73 23.37 0.59
N PRO A 27 -14.57 22.43 0.13
CA PRO A 27 -16.01 22.66 0.00
C PRO A 27 -16.66 22.94 1.37
N ALA A 28 -17.74 23.73 1.36
CA ALA A 28 -18.46 24.15 2.57
C ALA A 28 -19.10 23.00 3.36
N GLU A 29 -19.33 21.85 2.72
CA GLU A 29 -19.86 20.64 3.32
C GLU A 29 -19.01 19.43 2.94
N LYS A 30 -18.69 18.60 3.95
CA LYS A 30 -17.97 17.34 3.78
C LYS A 30 -18.87 16.31 3.09
N LEU A 31 -18.61 16.07 1.80
CA LEU A 31 -19.22 14.96 1.05
C LEU A 31 -18.90 13.63 1.73
N ARG A 32 -19.82 12.68 1.71
CA ARG A 32 -19.65 11.34 2.30
C ARG A 32 -20.17 10.26 1.37
N GLY A 33 -19.79 9.01 1.64
CA GLY A 33 -20.35 7.85 0.97
C GLY A 33 -20.26 7.92 -0.56
N ARG A 34 -21.38 7.61 -1.22
CA ARG A 34 -21.49 7.61 -2.69
C ARG A 34 -21.27 8.98 -3.31
N ALA A 35 -21.77 10.05 -2.70
CA ALA A 35 -21.58 11.42 -3.21
C ALA A 35 -20.09 11.82 -3.22
N PHE A 36 -19.34 11.47 -2.18
CA PHE A 36 -17.88 11.65 -2.17
C PHE A 36 -17.20 10.86 -3.29
N TRP A 37 -17.57 9.60 -3.44
CA TRP A 37 -16.98 8.72 -4.45
C TRP A 37 -17.22 9.19 -5.88
N GLU A 38 -18.43 9.67 -6.17
CA GLU A 38 -18.78 10.28 -7.44
C GLU A 38 -17.97 11.56 -7.68
N ALA A 39 -17.79 12.41 -6.65
CA ALA A 39 -17.02 13.64 -6.74
C ALA A 39 -15.53 13.42 -7.06
N ILE A 40 -14.95 12.29 -6.66
CA ILE A 40 -13.56 11.93 -7.01
C ILE A 40 -13.45 11.14 -8.33
N GLY A 41 -14.53 11.06 -9.12
CA GLY A 41 -14.55 10.43 -10.44
C GLY A 41 -14.90 8.95 -10.46
N SER A 42 -15.41 8.39 -9.37
CA SER A 42 -15.79 6.96 -9.25
C SER A 42 -14.68 5.98 -9.69
N PRO A 43 -13.46 6.09 -9.13
CA PRO A 43 -12.29 5.33 -9.59
C PRO A 43 -12.50 3.82 -9.39
N LYS A 44 -12.28 3.01 -10.43
CA LYS A 44 -12.43 1.56 -10.43
C LYS A 44 -11.13 0.80 -10.22
N LEU A 45 -10.00 1.41 -10.57
CA LEU A 45 -8.68 0.76 -10.59
C LEU A 45 -7.79 1.32 -9.49
N VAL A 46 -7.61 0.55 -8.41
CA VAL A 46 -7.03 1.05 -7.15
C VAL A 46 -5.67 0.41 -6.84
N ALA A 47 -4.67 1.22 -6.52
CA ALA A 47 -3.39 0.77 -5.97
C ALA A 47 -3.44 0.72 -4.45
N ALA A 48 -3.09 -0.43 -3.88
CA ALA A 48 -3.14 -0.66 -2.43
C ALA A 48 -2.06 0.09 -1.65
N PRO A 49 -2.31 0.36 -0.35
CA PRO A 49 -1.29 0.82 0.58
C PRO A 49 -0.32 -0.31 0.91
N MET A 50 0.98 -0.06 0.75
CA MET A 50 2.05 -1.03 1.01
C MET A 50 3.22 -0.30 1.68
N VAL A 51 3.54 -0.71 2.92
CA VAL A 51 4.63 -0.10 3.71
C VAL A 51 5.94 -0.14 2.93
N ASP A 52 6.59 1.02 2.80
CA ASP A 52 7.83 1.23 2.02
C ASP A 52 7.75 0.79 0.55
N GLN A 53 6.54 0.68 -0.02
CA GLN A 53 6.32 0.13 -1.37
C GLN A 53 5.15 0.78 -2.13
N SER A 54 4.47 1.76 -1.55
CA SER A 54 3.47 2.59 -2.22
C SER A 54 3.78 4.07 -2.07
N GLU A 55 5.07 4.41 -2.07
CA GLU A 55 5.60 5.77 -2.04
C GLU A 55 5.31 6.54 -3.34
N LEU A 56 5.50 7.86 -3.33
CA LEU A 56 5.10 8.74 -4.43
C LEU A 56 5.62 8.27 -5.79
N ALA A 57 6.92 7.93 -5.91
CA ALA A 57 7.49 7.47 -7.18
C ALA A 57 6.75 6.25 -7.75
N PHE A 58 6.45 5.26 -6.90
CA PHE A 58 5.70 4.08 -7.31
C PHE A 58 4.25 4.40 -7.66
N ARG A 59 3.58 5.27 -6.89
CA ARG A 59 2.20 5.70 -7.20
C ARG A 59 2.14 6.42 -8.54
N MET A 60 3.09 7.30 -8.83
CA MET A 60 3.15 8.00 -10.12
C MET A 60 3.39 7.04 -11.29
N LEU A 61 4.21 6.01 -11.10
CA LEU A 61 4.37 4.95 -12.10
C LEU A 61 3.04 4.21 -12.34
N CYS A 62 2.37 3.78 -11.27
CA CYS A 62 1.08 3.09 -11.39
C CYS A 62 0.02 3.98 -12.07
N ARG A 63 -0.04 5.28 -11.73
CA ARG A 63 -0.94 6.27 -12.37
C ARG A 63 -0.65 6.42 -13.85
N LYS A 64 0.63 6.49 -14.24
CA LYS A 64 1.03 6.52 -15.65
C LYS A 64 0.43 5.33 -16.40
N TYR A 65 0.21 4.20 -15.74
CA TYR A 65 -0.34 2.98 -16.31
C TYR A 65 -1.78 2.65 -15.88
N GLY A 66 -2.60 3.65 -15.53
CA GLY A 66 -4.05 3.49 -15.41
C GLY A 66 -4.57 3.24 -14.00
N THR A 67 -3.75 3.35 -12.95
CA THR A 67 -4.29 3.50 -11.59
C THR A 67 -5.05 4.81 -11.47
N GLU A 68 -6.29 4.73 -11.01
CA GLU A 68 -7.20 5.86 -10.87
C GLU A 68 -7.21 6.40 -9.42
N LEU A 69 -7.16 5.51 -8.43
CA LEU A 69 -7.04 5.84 -7.00
C LEU A 69 -5.82 5.14 -6.40
N ALA A 70 -5.06 5.85 -5.58
CA ALA A 70 -3.93 5.27 -4.86
C ALA A 70 -4.01 5.58 -3.36
N TYR A 71 -3.26 4.81 -2.59
CA TYR A 71 -3.11 5.00 -1.15
C TYR A 71 -1.64 5.26 -0.84
N THR A 72 -1.38 6.11 0.16
CA THR A 72 -0.03 6.26 0.73
C THR A 72 0.46 4.94 1.34
N PRO A 73 1.76 4.82 1.68
CA PRO A 73 2.17 3.80 2.64
C PRO A 73 1.35 3.94 3.93
N MET A 74 1.18 2.83 4.64
CA MET A 74 0.54 2.84 5.95
C MET A 74 1.43 3.60 6.95
N MET A 75 0.94 4.71 7.48
CA MET A 75 1.67 5.55 8.42
C MET A 75 1.26 5.24 9.86
N HIS A 76 2.22 5.06 10.76
CA HIS A 76 1.92 4.84 12.17
C HIS A 76 1.49 6.16 12.82
N SER A 77 0.27 6.24 13.33
CA SER A 77 -0.32 7.49 13.83
C SER A 77 0.51 8.15 14.93
N ARG A 78 0.93 7.38 15.94
CA ARG A 78 1.77 7.88 17.02
C ARG A 78 3.08 8.50 16.53
N LEU A 79 3.84 7.76 15.72
CA LEU A 79 5.11 8.25 15.17
C LEU A 79 4.90 9.47 14.27
N PHE A 80 3.82 9.48 13.49
CA PHE A 80 3.44 10.63 12.68
C PHE A 80 3.13 11.85 13.57
N SER A 81 2.38 11.65 14.65
CA SER A 81 2.02 12.73 15.55
C SER A 81 3.24 13.31 16.29
N GLU A 82 4.10 12.45 16.81
CA GLU A 82 5.18 12.82 17.74
C GLU A 82 6.50 13.19 17.02
N SER A 83 6.77 12.66 15.83
CA SER A 83 8.07 12.80 15.15
C SER A 83 7.96 13.54 13.81
N ALA A 84 8.42 14.79 13.79
CA ALA A 84 8.52 15.58 12.56
C ALA A 84 9.40 14.92 11.49
N LYS A 85 10.45 14.21 11.93
CA LYS A 85 11.32 13.42 11.04
C LYS A 85 10.53 12.30 10.37
N TYR A 86 9.78 11.50 11.15
CA TYR A 86 8.97 10.42 10.62
C TYR A 86 7.92 10.93 9.64
N ARG A 87 7.22 12.04 9.97
CA ARG A 87 6.27 12.67 9.04
C ARG A 87 6.91 13.05 7.71
N LYS A 88 8.06 13.74 7.76
CA LYS A 88 8.77 14.19 6.55
C LYS A 88 9.23 13.01 5.69
N GLU A 89 9.61 11.90 6.31
CA GLU A 89 10.06 10.69 5.61
C GLU A 89 8.91 9.90 5.00
N GLN A 90 7.75 9.86 5.64
CA GLN A 90 6.62 9.00 5.23
C GLN A 90 5.58 9.74 4.37
N TRP A 91 5.44 11.05 4.54
CA TRP A 91 4.51 11.86 3.76
C TRP A 91 5.18 12.47 2.52
N SER A 92 4.70 12.07 1.34
CA SER A 92 5.08 12.66 0.05
C SER A 92 3.89 12.56 -0.90
N THR A 93 3.65 13.60 -1.70
CA THR A 93 2.59 13.67 -2.72
C THR A 93 2.89 14.78 -3.74
N CYS A 94 2.17 14.81 -4.86
CA CYS A 94 2.16 15.90 -5.83
C CYS A 94 0.74 16.13 -6.35
N LYS A 95 0.52 17.16 -7.19
CA LYS A 95 -0.81 17.53 -7.69
C LYS A 95 -1.46 16.40 -8.50
N GLU A 96 -0.65 15.71 -9.30
CA GLU A 96 -1.05 14.61 -10.19
C GLU A 96 -1.30 13.30 -9.42
N ASP A 97 -0.95 13.25 -8.13
CA ASP A 97 -1.14 12.07 -7.31
C ASP A 97 -2.56 11.95 -6.74
N ARG A 98 -3.50 12.82 -7.15
CA ARG A 98 -4.91 12.76 -6.72
C ARG A 98 -5.78 11.99 -7.74
N PRO A 99 -6.82 11.26 -7.29
CA PRO A 99 -7.27 11.12 -5.91
C PRO A 99 -6.37 10.22 -5.05
N LEU A 100 -6.09 10.63 -3.81
CA LEU A 100 -5.16 9.96 -2.88
C LEU A 100 -5.80 9.75 -1.51
N PHE A 101 -5.76 8.52 -0.99
CA PHE A 101 -6.16 8.23 0.39
C PHE A 101 -4.92 8.10 1.29
N ALA A 102 -4.88 8.89 2.36
CA ALA A 102 -3.80 8.87 3.34
C ALA A 102 -4.10 7.81 4.41
N GLN A 103 -3.37 6.69 4.38
CA GLN A 103 -3.64 5.58 5.29
C GLN A 103 -2.85 5.69 6.60
N PHE A 104 -3.55 5.58 7.74
CA PHE A 104 -2.97 5.45 9.07
C PHE A 104 -3.25 4.10 9.72
N CYS A 105 -2.38 3.71 10.64
CA CYS A 105 -2.62 2.65 11.62
C CYS A 105 -2.43 3.16 13.05
N GLY A 106 -3.14 2.56 13.99
CA GLY A 106 -3.11 2.86 15.42
C GLY A 106 -4.37 2.34 16.09
N ASP A 107 -4.44 2.51 17.41
CA ASP A 107 -5.52 2.05 18.28
C ASP A 107 -6.14 3.17 19.12
N ASP A 108 -5.45 4.29 19.34
CA ASP A 108 -6.02 5.44 20.06
C ASP A 108 -6.69 6.45 19.11
N PRO A 109 -8.03 6.69 19.24
CA PRO A 109 -8.76 7.66 18.42
C PRO A 109 -8.17 9.07 18.45
N SER A 110 -7.63 9.52 19.59
CA SER A 110 -7.12 10.89 19.75
C SER A 110 -5.80 11.08 19.01
N THR A 111 -4.91 10.11 19.13
CA THR A 111 -3.61 10.06 18.43
C THR A 111 -3.80 9.97 16.92
N LEU A 112 -4.76 9.14 16.45
CA LEU A 112 -5.09 9.06 15.02
C LEU A 112 -5.62 10.39 14.47
N LEU A 113 -6.53 11.05 15.20
CA LEU A 113 -7.02 12.36 14.82
C LEU A 113 -5.89 13.40 14.77
N ALA A 114 -5.04 13.45 15.80
CA ALA A 114 -3.91 14.37 15.86
C ALA A 114 -2.88 14.14 14.73
N ALA A 115 -2.66 12.89 14.34
CA ALA A 115 -1.82 12.56 13.20
C ALA A 115 -2.44 13.01 11.88
N ALA A 116 -3.73 12.73 11.67
CA ALA A 116 -4.46 13.11 10.45
C ALA A 116 -4.54 14.64 10.27
N GLN A 117 -4.71 15.40 11.35
CA GLN A 117 -4.74 16.87 11.33
C GLN A 117 -3.38 17.50 10.95
N GLN A 118 -2.29 16.74 10.98
CA GLN A 118 -0.97 17.21 10.54
C GLN A 118 -0.71 17.01 9.05
N LEU A 119 -1.64 16.40 8.32
CA LEU A 119 -1.53 16.30 6.86
C LEU A 119 -1.79 17.66 6.20
N PRO A 120 -1.00 18.06 5.19
CA PRO A 120 -1.21 19.33 4.49
C PRO A 120 -2.59 19.39 3.82
N PRO A 121 -3.45 20.39 4.11
CA PRO A 121 -4.76 20.51 3.50
C PRO A 121 -4.72 20.52 1.97
N GLY A 122 -5.71 19.90 1.32
CA GLY A 122 -5.81 19.91 -0.14
C GLY A 122 -4.83 18.99 -0.88
N THR A 123 -4.06 18.16 -0.17
CA THR A 123 -3.05 17.25 -0.78
C THR A 123 -3.48 15.78 -0.81
N PHE A 124 -4.66 15.47 -0.30
CA PHE A 124 -5.31 14.16 -0.28
C PHE A 124 -6.84 14.32 -0.30
N ASP A 125 -7.55 13.22 -0.50
CA ASP A 125 -9.01 13.18 -0.71
C ASP A 125 -9.75 12.50 0.45
N ALA A 126 -9.10 11.57 1.15
CA ALA A 126 -9.64 10.94 2.35
C ALA A 126 -8.53 10.49 3.30
N VAL A 127 -8.90 10.32 4.58
CA VAL A 127 -8.09 9.56 5.55
C VAL A 127 -8.60 8.13 5.59
N ASP A 128 -7.71 7.17 5.36
CA ASP A 128 -8.03 5.75 5.46
C ASP A 128 -7.47 5.14 6.75
N LEU A 129 -8.25 4.25 7.36
CA LEU A 129 -7.89 3.53 8.57
C LEU A 129 -7.58 2.07 8.26
N ASN A 130 -6.37 1.65 8.62
CA ASN A 130 -5.92 0.28 8.44
C ASN A 130 -6.41 -0.63 9.59
N PHE A 131 -7.34 -1.52 9.25
CA PHE A 131 -7.79 -2.64 10.08
C PHE A 131 -7.43 -3.99 9.43
N GLY A 132 -6.42 -4.01 8.57
CA GLY A 132 -6.13 -5.15 7.69
C GLY A 132 -4.69 -5.66 7.75
N CYS A 133 -3.74 -4.93 8.34
CA CYS A 133 -2.33 -5.36 8.39
C CYS A 133 -2.17 -6.57 9.32
N PRO A 134 -1.71 -7.74 8.82
CA PRO A 134 -1.56 -8.94 9.64
C PRO A 134 -0.12 -9.14 10.15
N GLN A 135 0.75 -8.15 9.99
CA GLN A 135 2.18 -8.30 10.27
C GLN A 135 2.48 -8.38 11.76
N GLY A 136 3.61 -9.01 12.12
CA GLY A 136 3.99 -9.17 13.53
C GLY A 136 4.17 -7.83 14.26
N ILE A 137 4.59 -6.78 13.55
CA ILE A 137 4.70 -5.43 14.12
C ILE A 137 3.34 -4.82 14.45
N ALA A 138 2.29 -5.14 13.67
CA ALA A 138 0.91 -4.75 13.96
C ALA A 138 0.36 -5.48 15.17
N ARG A 139 0.72 -6.76 15.35
CA ARG A 139 0.38 -7.51 16.57
C ARG A 139 1.01 -6.88 17.81
N LYS A 140 2.31 -6.58 17.73
CA LYS A 140 3.06 -6.00 18.86
C LYS A 140 2.59 -4.59 19.22
N GLY A 141 2.19 -3.80 18.23
CA GLY A 141 1.68 -2.44 18.42
C GLY A 141 0.16 -2.34 18.58
N HIS A 142 -0.56 -3.47 18.67
CA HIS A 142 -2.02 -3.51 18.81
C HIS A 142 -2.78 -2.70 17.74
N TYR A 143 -2.49 -2.90 16.46
CA TYR A 143 -3.22 -2.22 15.36
C TYR A 143 -3.48 -3.15 14.18
N GLY A 144 -4.13 -2.63 13.13
CA GLY A 144 -4.38 -3.40 11.91
C GLY A 144 -5.37 -4.53 12.14
N ALA A 145 -5.08 -5.72 11.61
CA ALA A 145 -6.00 -6.85 11.70
C ALA A 145 -6.17 -7.43 13.12
N PHE A 146 -5.39 -6.95 14.08
CA PHE A 146 -5.48 -7.37 15.48
C PHE A 146 -6.59 -6.64 16.24
N LEU A 147 -7.15 -5.58 15.66
CA LEU A 147 -8.31 -4.87 16.19
C LEU A 147 -9.65 -5.46 15.74
N LEU A 148 -9.67 -6.43 14.80
CA LEU A 148 -10.92 -6.89 14.13
C LEU A 148 -11.98 -7.46 15.09
N SER A 149 -11.58 -7.90 16.29
CA SER A 149 -12.49 -8.35 17.36
C SER A 149 -12.98 -7.23 18.28
N GLU A 150 -12.39 -6.04 18.20
CA GLU A 150 -12.65 -4.88 19.08
C GLU A 150 -13.51 -3.83 18.34
N ARG A 151 -14.77 -4.19 18.05
CA ARG A 151 -15.65 -3.36 17.20
C ARG A 151 -15.90 -1.98 17.78
N ASP A 152 -16.20 -1.89 19.07
CA ASP A 152 -16.47 -0.62 19.73
C ASP A 152 -15.29 0.35 19.60
N LEU A 153 -14.06 -0.17 19.66
CA LEU A 153 -12.85 0.61 19.46
C LEU A 153 -12.73 1.08 18.00
N ILE A 154 -12.88 0.18 17.04
CA ILE A 154 -12.83 0.50 15.61
C ILE A 154 -13.87 1.56 15.23
N GLU A 155 -15.11 1.38 15.67
CA GLU A 155 -16.20 2.33 15.42
C GLU A 155 -15.95 3.66 16.12
N GLY A 156 -15.43 3.65 17.34
CA GLY A 156 -15.03 4.84 18.08
C GLY A 156 -13.94 5.65 17.37
N ILE A 157 -12.94 4.97 16.79
CA ILE A 157 -11.90 5.60 15.96
C ILE A 157 -12.54 6.27 14.74
N VAL A 158 -13.30 5.51 13.94
CA VAL A 158 -13.90 6.03 12.70
C VAL A 158 -14.81 7.22 12.99
N ARG A 159 -15.69 7.10 14.00
CA ARG A 159 -16.62 8.16 14.41
C ARG A 159 -15.90 9.42 14.83
N LYS A 160 -14.86 9.29 15.65
CA LYS A 160 -14.09 10.45 16.10
C LYS A 160 -13.42 11.16 14.93
N LEU A 161 -12.82 10.44 14.00
CA LEU A 161 -12.17 11.04 12.85
C LEU A 161 -13.19 11.63 11.88
N ASP A 162 -14.33 10.98 11.63
CA ASP A 162 -15.33 11.50 10.68
C ASP A 162 -15.92 12.83 11.14
N ILE A 163 -16.20 12.95 12.45
CA ILE A 163 -16.76 14.19 13.03
C ILE A 163 -15.75 15.35 12.95
N ASN A 164 -14.46 15.08 13.14
CA ASN A 164 -13.46 16.12 13.39
C ASN A 164 -12.55 16.43 12.19
N LEU A 165 -12.62 15.66 11.10
CA LEU A 165 -11.85 15.92 9.88
C LEU A 165 -12.73 16.54 8.79
N PRO A 166 -12.20 17.51 8.03
CA PRO A 166 -12.93 18.13 6.91
C PRO A 166 -13.04 17.21 5.69
N VAL A 167 -12.21 16.16 5.63
CA VAL A 167 -12.25 15.14 4.57
C VAL A 167 -12.91 13.85 5.04
N PRO A 168 -13.44 13.03 4.12
CA PRO A 168 -13.97 11.68 4.42
C PRO A 168 -12.99 10.76 5.12
N VAL A 169 -13.55 9.90 5.95
CA VAL A 169 -12.85 8.75 6.54
C VAL A 169 -13.23 7.50 5.79
N THR A 170 -12.27 6.64 5.51
CA THR A 170 -12.45 5.36 4.83
C THR A 170 -11.80 4.25 5.66
N ALA A 171 -12.21 3.00 5.45
CA ALA A 171 -11.72 1.88 6.25
C ALA A 171 -11.31 0.70 5.37
N LYS A 172 -10.08 0.21 5.56
CA LYS A 172 -9.59 -1.01 4.93
C LYS A 172 -9.48 -2.14 5.94
N MET A 173 -10.26 -3.19 5.76
CA MET A 173 -10.33 -4.35 6.67
C MET A 173 -10.02 -5.68 5.97
N ARG A 174 -9.86 -6.72 6.78
CA ARG A 174 -9.82 -8.13 6.36
C ARG A 174 -11.08 -8.85 6.85
N LEU A 175 -11.26 -10.09 6.41
CA LEU A 175 -12.23 -10.99 7.05
C LEU A 175 -11.87 -11.15 8.54
N VAL A 176 -12.87 -11.07 9.42
CA VAL A 176 -12.68 -11.24 10.87
C VAL A 176 -12.28 -12.69 11.18
N SER A 177 -12.93 -13.66 10.54
CA SER A 177 -12.63 -15.09 10.62
C SER A 177 -13.02 -15.81 9.31
N THR A 178 -12.64 -17.08 9.15
CA THR A 178 -13.03 -17.92 8.01
C THR A 178 -14.39 -18.61 8.18
N GLY A 179 -14.96 -18.60 9.38
CA GLY A 179 -16.15 -19.39 9.71
C GLY A 179 -17.43 -18.58 9.66
N ASP A 180 -17.52 -17.58 10.54
CA ASP A 180 -18.71 -16.74 10.64
C ASP A 180 -18.52 -15.41 9.90
N LEU A 181 -19.24 -15.26 8.80
CA LEU A 181 -19.27 -14.03 8.02
C LEU A 181 -20.08 -12.92 8.73
N GLN A 182 -20.98 -13.26 9.66
CA GLN A 182 -21.79 -12.28 10.38
C GLN A 182 -20.94 -11.27 11.12
N ASP A 183 -19.81 -11.71 11.70
CA ASP A 183 -18.89 -10.82 12.38
C ASP A 183 -18.30 -9.77 11.46
N THR A 184 -17.96 -10.18 10.24
CA THR A 184 -17.43 -9.32 9.19
C THR A 184 -18.51 -8.36 8.66
N LEU A 185 -19.74 -8.84 8.46
CA LEU A 185 -20.88 -8.03 8.01
C LEU A 185 -21.30 -7.00 9.06
N ALA A 186 -21.32 -7.39 10.32
CA ALA A 186 -21.64 -6.52 11.43
C ALA A 186 -20.58 -5.43 11.61
N LEU A 187 -19.28 -5.78 11.53
CA LEU A 187 -18.21 -4.78 11.52
C LEU A 187 -18.35 -3.81 10.34
N ALA A 188 -18.63 -4.29 9.13
CA ALA A 188 -18.83 -3.42 7.96
C ALA A 188 -20.02 -2.45 8.14
N SER A 189 -21.12 -2.93 8.72
CA SER A 189 -22.30 -2.11 9.02
C SER A 189 -21.98 -1.06 10.10
N GLY A 190 -21.23 -1.45 11.13
CA GLY A 190 -20.77 -0.56 12.19
C GLY A 190 -19.83 0.54 11.68
N LEU A 191 -18.91 0.19 10.78
CA LEU A 191 -18.02 1.14 10.10
C LEU A 191 -18.82 2.18 9.31
N GLU A 192 -19.81 1.77 8.52
CA GLU A 192 -20.71 2.67 7.80
C GLU A 192 -21.47 3.59 8.78
N ALA A 193 -22.08 3.04 9.83
CA ALA A 193 -22.79 3.80 10.86
C ALA A 193 -21.87 4.73 11.70
N ALA A 194 -20.58 4.43 11.78
CA ALA A 194 -19.57 5.27 12.38
C ALA A 194 -19.14 6.42 11.47
N GLY A 195 -19.47 6.39 10.17
CA GLY A 195 -19.17 7.46 9.22
C GLY A 195 -18.13 7.10 8.15
N ALA A 196 -17.70 5.83 8.04
CA ALA A 196 -16.84 5.41 6.96
C ALA A 196 -17.53 5.63 5.61
N SER A 197 -16.92 6.43 4.74
CA SER A 197 -17.46 6.79 3.43
C SER A 197 -17.11 5.79 2.33
N VAL A 198 -16.11 4.93 2.54
CA VAL A 198 -15.72 3.83 1.65
C VAL A 198 -15.20 2.69 2.51
N ILE A 199 -15.57 1.45 2.17
CA ILE A 199 -15.08 0.25 2.82
C ILE A 199 -14.27 -0.57 1.81
N CYS A 200 -13.02 -0.89 2.13
CA CYS A 200 -12.20 -1.81 1.35
C CYS A 200 -12.08 -3.14 2.10
N LEU A 201 -12.52 -4.24 1.48
CA LEU A 201 -12.38 -5.57 2.06
C LEU A 201 -11.30 -6.35 1.32
N HIS A 202 -10.26 -6.75 2.06
CA HIS A 202 -9.43 -7.87 1.63
C HIS A 202 -10.15 -9.17 2.01
N GLY A 203 -10.62 -9.93 1.01
CA GLY A 203 -11.32 -11.22 1.17
C GLY A 203 -10.45 -12.37 1.69
N ARG A 204 -9.57 -12.10 2.66
CA ARG A 204 -8.73 -13.08 3.35
C ARG A 204 -8.65 -12.71 4.83
N THR A 205 -8.50 -13.70 5.70
CA THR A 205 -8.23 -13.44 7.12
C THR A 205 -6.78 -13.01 7.34
N LYS A 206 -6.43 -12.64 8.58
CA LYS A 206 -5.06 -12.24 8.95
C LYS A 206 -4.06 -13.40 8.93
N GLU A 207 -4.53 -14.64 9.10
CA GLU A 207 -3.72 -15.87 9.04
C GLU A 207 -3.28 -16.19 7.60
N MET A 208 -4.10 -15.81 6.62
CA MET A 208 -3.85 -16.07 5.19
C MET A 208 -2.84 -15.07 4.60
N LYS A 209 -1.57 -15.25 4.96
CA LYS A 209 -0.43 -14.43 4.49
C LYS A 209 0.80 -15.28 4.16
N GLY A 210 1.68 -14.75 3.31
CA GLY A 210 2.94 -15.42 2.94
C GLY A 210 2.68 -16.79 2.32
N GLN A 211 3.27 -17.84 2.89
CA GLN A 211 3.09 -19.22 2.42
C GLN A 211 1.70 -19.79 2.69
N SER A 212 0.98 -19.22 3.66
CA SER A 212 -0.39 -19.61 4.01
C SER A 212 -1.42 -18.79 3.22
N THR A 213 -0.99 -18.06 2.18
CA THR A 213 -1.90 -17.31 1.31
C THR A 213 -2.80 -18.28 0.55
N GLY A 214 -4.09 -18.29 0.87
CA GLY A 214 -5.11 -19.02 0.14
C GLY A 214 -5.82 -18.21 -0.95
N PRO A 215 -6.91 -18.75 -1.54
CA PRO A 215 -7.77 -18.00 -2.44
C PRO A 215 -8.35 -16.75 -1.76
N CYS A 216 -8.81 -15.79 -2.56
CA CYS A 216 -9.57 -14.65 -2.05
C CYS A 216 -11.05 -15.03 -2.06
N ASP A 217 -11.74 -14.79 -0.96
CA ASP A 217 -13.18 -15.02 -0.83
C ASP A 217 -13.95 -13.84 -1.43
N TRP A 218 -14.26 -13.94 -2.73
CA TRP A 218 -15.06 -12.93 -3.43
C TRP A 218 -16.54 -12.99 -3.05
N ASP A 219 -17.04 -14.12 -2.55
CA ASP A 219 -18.44 -14.24 -2.10
C ASP A 219 -18.66 -13.43 -0.82
N ALA A 220 -17.70 -13.47 0.11
CA ALA A 220 -17.69 -12.62 1.29
C ALA A 220 -17.63 -11.12 0.93
N ILE A 221 -16.82 -10.76 -0.08
CA ILE A 221 -16.78 -9.38 -0.60
C ILE A 221 -18.13 -8.97 -1.17
N ALA A 222 -18.75 -9.83 -1.98
CA ALA A 222 -20.08 -9.60 -2.55
C ALA A 222 -21.16 -9.43 -1.45
N ALA A 223 -21.05 -10.20 -0.36
CA ALA A 223 -21.94 -10.10 0.78
C ALA A 223 -21.79 -8.75 1.52
N ILE A 224 -20.57 -8.25 1.72
CA ILE A 224 -20.37 -6.88 2.24
C ILE A 224 -20.99 -5.87 1.28
N ARG A 225 -20.74 -5.98 -0.03
CA ARG A 225 -21.27 -5.03 -1.01
C ARG A 225 -22.79 -4.92 -0.98
N ARG A 226 -23.50 -6.02 -0.73
CA ARG A 226 -24.97 -6.02 -0.54
C ARG A 226 -25.43 -5.49 0.81
N ARG A 227 -24.55 -5.48 1.82
CA ARG A 227 -24.87 -5.13 3.20
C ARG A 227 -24.82 -3.63 3.46
N VAL A 228 -23.89 -2.91 2.84
CA VAL A 228 -23.66 -1.47 3.05
C VAL A 228 -24.06 -0.63 1.83
N ASN A 229 -24.36 0.65 2.03
CA ASN A 229 -24.75 1.58 0.97
C ASN A 229 -23.57 2.39 0.42
N VAL A 230 -22.54 2.56 1.24
CA VAL A 230 -21.27 3.18 0.84
C VAL A 230 -20.54 2.34 -0.21
N PRO A 231 -19.72 2.97 -1.07
CA PRO A 231 -18.88 2.26 -2.04
C PRO A 231 -17.99 1.22 -1.38
N VAL A 232 -17.86 0.07 -2.05
CA VAL A 232 -17.01 -1.03 -1.60
C VAL A 232 -15.90 -1.29 -2.61
N ILE A 233 -14.66 -1.36 -2.13
CA ILE A 233 -13.48 -1.73 -2.92
C ILE A 233 -13.13 -3.20 -2.62
N ALA A 234 -13.16 -4.05 -3.64
CA ALA A 234 -12.74 -5.43 -3.55
C ALA A 234 -11.21 -5.54 -3.57
N ASN A 235 -10.59 -6.18 -2.58
CA ASN A 235 -9.14 -6.38 -2.55
C ASN A 235 -8.75 -7.86 -2.43
N GLY A 236 -7.78 -8.26 -3.25
CA GLY A 236 -7.17 -9.59 -3.24
C GLY A 236 -7.56 -10.45 -4.44
N GLY A 237 -6.56 -11.13 -5.02
CA GLY A 237 -6.74 -11.99 -6.20
C GLY A 237 -6.75 -11.26 -7.54
N ILE A 238 -6.34 -9.99 -7.58
CA ILE A 238 -6.22 -9.20 -8.82
C ILE A 238 -4.77 -9.23 -9.31
N GLN A 239 -4.44 -10.21 -10.15
CA GLN A 239 -3.09 -10.44 -10.67
C GLN A 239 -2.91 -9.92 -12.10
N THR A 240 -3.96 -9.99 -12.90
CA THR A 240 -4.01 -9.63 -14.31
C THR A 240 -5.11 -8.62 -14.55
N TYR A 241 -5.11 -7.98 -15.73
CA TYR A 241 -6.21 -7.10 -16.10
C TYR A 241 -7.55 -7.85 -16.21
N ASP A 242 -7.55 -9.09 -16.69
CA ASP A 242 -8.77 -9.91 -16.79
C ASP A 242 -9.42 -10.17 -15.42
N ASP A 243 -8.62 -10.24 -14.35
CA ASP A 243 -9.14 -10.38 -12.99
C ASP A 243 -10.01 -9.20 -12.56
N VAL A 244 -9.78 -8.00 -13.12
CA VAL A 244 -10.58 -6.81 -12.83
C VAL A 244 -12.04 -7.06 -13.20
N ALA A 245 -12.30 -7.46 -14.44
CA ALA A 245 -13.65 -7.69 -14.93
C ALA A 245 -14.32 -8.86 -14.18
N ARG A 246 -13.59 -9.96 -13.95
CA ARG A 246 -14.10 -11.12 -13.20
C ARG A 246 -14.49 -10.75 -11.78
N CYS A 247 -13.63 -10.00 -11.08
CA CYS A 247 -13.88 -9.61 -9.70
C CYS A 247 -15.05 -8.62 -9.60
N LEU A 248 -15.11 -7.60 -10.46
CA LEU A 248 -16.25 -6.66 -10.48
C LEU A 248 -17.57 -7.38 -10.77
N GLN A 249 -17.57 -8.32 -11.73
CA GLN A 249 -18.76 -9.10 -12.06
C GLN A 249 -19.20 -10.00 -10.90
N ALA A 250 -18.27 -10.68 -10.24
CA ALA A 250 -18.58 -11.60 -9.14
C ALA A 250 -19.04 -10.87 -7.87
N THR A 251 -18.44 -9.70 -7.58
CA THR A 251 -18.65 -8.99 -6.31
C THR A 251 -19.71 -7.90 -6.38
N GLY A 252 -19.93 -7.30 -7.55
CA GLY A 252 -20.73 -6.09 -7.72
C GLY A 252 -20.11 -4.85 -7.04
N CYS A 253 -18.84 -4.92 -6.62
CA CYS A 253 -18.13 -3.83 -5.98
C CYS A 253 -17.94 -2.63 -6.93
N ASP A 254 -17.76 -1.45 -6.33
CA ASP A 254 -17.60 -0.20 -7.06
C ASP A 254 -16.19 -0.06 -7.65
N ALA A 255 -15.20 -0.77 -7.07
CA ALA A 255 -13.82 -0.82 -7.55
C ALA A 255 -13.07 -2.09 -7.14
N VAL A 256 -11.91 -2.31 -7.77
CA VAL A 256 -10.95 -3.35 -7.38
C VAL A 256 -9.61 -2.74 -6.99
N MET A 257 -8.99 -3.33 -5.99
CA MET A 257 -7.67 -2.96 -5.50
C MET A 257 -6.68 -4.11 -5.71
N SER A 258 -5.60 -3.82 -6.43
CA SER A 258 -4.44 -4.70 -6.53
C SER A 258 -3.32 -4.26 -5.56
N SER A 259 -2.53 -5.23 -5.09
CA SER A 259 -1.47 -5.04 -4.09
C SER A 259 -0.14 -5.62 -4.59
N GLU A 260 0.26 -6.80 -4.14
CA GLU A 260 1.55 -7.41 -4.52
C GLU A 260 1.72 -7.61 -6.03
N ALA A 261 0.64 -7.77 -6.80
CA ALA A 261 0.75 -7.91 -8.25
C ALA A 261 1.19 -6.60 -8.92
N LEU A 262 0.82 -5.43 -8.39
CA LEU A 262 1.32 -4.14 -8.87
C LEU A 262 2.80 -3.95 -8.53
N LEU A 263 3.28 -4.49 -7.41
CA LEU A 263 4.72 -4.44 -7.07
C LEU A 263 5.58 -5.19 -8.07
N GLU A 264 5.02 -6.18 -8.76
CA GLU A 264 5.69 -6.82 -9.89
C GLU A 264 5.37 -6.13 -11.22
N THR A 265 4.11 -5.80 -11.46
CA THR A 265 3.65 -5.24 -12.74
C THR A 265 2.89 -3.94 -12.49
N PRO A 266 3.58 -2.80 -12.32
CA PRO A 266 2.94 -1.49 -12.17
C PRO A 266 2.01 -1.14 -13.33
N SER A 267 2.24 -1.77 -14.49
CA SER A 267 1.44 -1.63 -15.70
C SER A 267 0.21 -2.52 -15.78
N LEU A 268 -0.17 -3.21 -14.71
CA LEU A 268 -1.31 -4.16 -14.67
C LEU A 268 -2.60 -3.55 -15.24
N PHE A 269 -2.84 -2.27 -14.98
CA PHE A 269 -4.04 -1.55 -15.44
C PHE A 269 -3.90 -0.90 -16.82
N ALA A 270 -2.74 -0.99 -17.48
CA ALA A 270 -2.47 -0.28 -18.74
C ALA A 270 -3.40 -0.73 -19.88
N ALA A 271 -3.87 -1.98 -19.83
CA ALA A 271 -4.82 -2.54 -20.79
C ALA A 271 -6.17 -1.81 -20.81
N ALA A 272 -6.56 -1.13 -19.72
CA ALA A 272 -7.76 -0.28 -19.68
C ALA A 272 -7.73 0.85 -20.72
N SER A 273 -6.52 1.33 -21.05
CA SER A 273 -6.29 2.37 -22.06
C SER A 273 -5.79 1.81 -23.38
N GLY A 274 -5.90 0.49 -23.61
CA GLY A 274 -5.42 -0.18 -24.82
C GLY A 274 -3.89 -0.16 -25.00
N ARG A 275 -3.12 0.13 -23.94
CA ARG A 275 -1.66 0.17 -24.04
C ARG A 275 -1.09 -1.25 -24.13
N PRO A 276 -0.04 -1.45 -24.94
CA PRO A 276 0.62 -2.75 -25.03
C PRO A 276 1.32 -3.09 -23.71
N PRO A 277 1.56 -4.39 -23.44
CA PRO A 277 2.40 -4.81 -22.32
C PRO A 277 3.79 -4.16 -22.37
N VAL A 278 4.27 -3.71 -21.21
CA VAL A 278 5.59 -3.09 -21.06
C VAL A 278 6.54 -4.10 -20.44
N LEU A 279 7.80 -4.10 -20.90
CA LEU A 279 8.82 -4.97 -20.34
C LEU A 279 9.17 -4.54 -18.92
N GLN A 280 9.47 -5.52 -18.07
CA GLN A 280 9.82 -5.28 -16.67
C GLN A 280 11.05 -4.38 -16.51
N GLU A 281 12.02 -4.52 -17.40
CA GLU A 281 13.23 -3.68 -17.39
C GLU A 281 12.92 -2.23 -17.77
N ASP A 282 11.93 -2.00 -18.65
CA ASP A 282 11.48 -0.65 -19.00
C ASP A 282 10.74 -0.01 -17.83
N LEU A 283 9.86 -0.75 -17.16
CA LEU A 283 9.18 -0.28 -15.94
C LEU A 283 10.18 0.06 -14.83
N ALA A 284 11.23 -0.76 -14.68
CA ALA A 284 12.31 -0.50 -13.73
C ALA A 284 13.07 0.79 -14.04
N LEU A 285 13.40 1.05 -15.30
CA LEU A 285 14.11 2.27 -15.70
C LEU A 285 13.23 3.51 -15.50
N GLU A 286 11.96 3.46 -15.90
CA GLU A 286 11.00 4.56 -15.66
C GLU A 286 10.78 4.81 -14.16
N TYR A 287 10.68 3.74 -13.36
CA TYR A 287 10.60 3.87 -11.91
C TYR A 287 11.83 4.58 -11.33
N LEU A 288 13.04 4.25 -11.81
CA LEU A 288 14.28 4.87 -11.33
C LEU A 288 14.35 6.37 -11.64
N GLU A 289 13.80 6.81 -12.78
CA GLU A 289 13.64 8.23 -13.12
C GLU A 289 12.72 8.94 -12.13
N LEU A 290 11.55 8.35 -11.84
CA LEU A 290 10.59 8.87 -10.85
C LEU A 290 11.18 8.86 -9.44
N ALA A 291 11.90 7.79 -9.08
CA ALA A 291 12.55 7.66 -7.78
C ALA A 291 13.63 8.74 -7.59
N ARG A 292 14.38 9.08 -8.64
CA ARG A 292 15.33 10.20 -8.62
C ARG A 292 14.60 11.54 -8.50
N LEU A 293 13.54 11.74 -9.29
CA LEU A 293 12.75 12.98 -9.28
C LEU A 293 12.15 13.28 -7.90
N TYR A 294 11.59 12.27 -7.23
CA TYR A 294 10.91 12.43 -5.94
C TYR A 294 11.79 12.11 -4.73
N GLY A 295 13.08 11.81 -4.92
CA GLY A 295 14.03 11.57 -3.83
C GLY A 295 13.74 10.30 -3.00
N THR A 296 13.35 9.20 -3.66
CA THR A 296 13.00 7.95 -2.98
C THR A 296 14.21 7.29 -2.32
N GLY A 297 14.04 6.78 -1.10
CA GLY A 297 15.11 6.14 -0.33
C GLY A 297 15.65 4.87 -0.99
N HIS A 298 16.97 4.71 -1.02
CA HIS A 298 17.65 3.62 -1.73
C HIS A 298 17.17 2.19 -1.38
N LYS A 299 16.74 1.95 -0.14
CA LYS A 299 16.24 0.63 0.30
C LYS A 299 14.92 0.28 -0.37
N CYS A 300 14.03 1.26 -0.45
CA CYS A 300 12.74 1.16 -1.14
C CYS A 300 12.97 0.92 -2.63
N VAL A 301 13.83 1.74 -3.28
CA VAL A 301 14.17 1.57 -4.70
C VAL A 301 14.71 0.17 -5.00
N LYS A 302 15.67 -0.31 -4.19
CA LYS A 302 16.25 -1.65 -4.37
C LYS A 302 15.18 -2.75 -4.26
N ALA A 303 14.24 -2.61 -3.33
CA ALA A 303 13.19 -3.60 -3.13
C ALA A 303 12.26 -3.69 -4.35
N HIS A 304 11.84 -2.54 -4.92
CA HIS A 304 11.06 -2.51 -6.17
C HIS A 304 11.79 -3.19 -7.33
N LEU A 305 13.09 -2.93 -7.50
CA LEU A 305 13.85 -3.60 -8.56
C LEU A 305 13.93 -5.12 -8.39
N PHE A 306 14.00 -5.62 -7.16
CA PHE A 306 13.91 -7.07 -6.92
C PHE A 306 12.54 -7.66 -7.27
N HIS A 307 11.48 -6.85 -7.29
CA HIS A 307 10.16 -7.28 -7.70
C HIS A 307 10.03 -7.26 -9.22
N PHE A 308 10.28 -6.12 -9.87
CA PHE A 308 10.16 -5.97 -11.33
C PHE A 308 11.05 -6.97 -12.07
N LEU A 309 12.31 -7.08 -11.65
CA LEU A 309 13.33 -7.84 -12.36
C LEU A 309 13.42 -9.31 -11.92
N TYR A 310 12.48 -9.79 -11.09
CA TYR A 310 12.60 -11.06 -10.38
C TYR A 310 12.98 -12.26 -11.27
N ALA A 311 12.28 -12.43 -12.40
CA ALA A 311 12.50 -13.54 -13.33
C ALA A 311 13.90 -13.48 -13.96
N GLY A 312 14.30 -12.31 -14.47
CA GLY A 312 15.61 -12.11 -15.07
C GLY A 312 16.75 -12.29 -14.05
N LEU A 313 16.55 -11.86 -12.81
CA LEU A 313 17.52 -12.04 -11.73
C LEU A 313 17.63 -13.50 -11.23
N GLN A 314 16.70 -14.39 -11.59
CA GLN A 314 16.90 -15.83 -11.36
C GLN A 314 17.85 -16.45 -12.38
N LEU A 315 17.88 -15.94 -13.61
CA LEU A 315 18.78 -16.41 -14.66
C LEU A 315 20.16 -15.77 -14.56
N HIS A 316 20.20 -14.44 -14.43
CA HIS A 316 21.42 -13.64 -14.40
C HIS A 316 21.82 -13.37 -12.95
N THR A 317 22.32 -14.40 -12.27
CA THR A 317 22.62 -14.36 -10.83
C THR A 317 23.76 -13.42 -10.45
N ASP A 318 24.62 -13.09 -11.41
CA ASP A 318 25.64 -12.07 -11.29
C ASP A 318 25.01 -10.68 -11.14
N LEU A 319 24.05 -10.32 -12.00
CA LEU A 319 23.28 -9.06 -11.90
C LEU A 319 22.45 -9.00 -10.62
N ARG A 320 21.93 -10.14 -10.14
CA ARG A 320 21.26 -10.23 -8.83
C ARG A 320 22.20 -9.88 -7.68
N SER A 321 23.43 -10.38 -7.73
CA SER A 321 24.45 -10.11 -6.70
C SER A 321 24.88 -8.65 -6.74
N GLU A 322 25.01 -8.09 -7.94
CA GLU A 322 25.29 -6.67 -8.17
C GLU A 322 24.18 -5.77 -7.60
N LEU A 323 22.91 -6.05 -7.92
CA LEU A 323 21.76 -5.31 -7.35
C LEU A 323 21.72 -5.39 -5.82
N GLY A 324 21.99 -6.58 -5.27
CA GLY A 324 22.07 -6.78 -3.82
C GLY A 324 23.10 -5.85 -3.16
N SER A 325 24.25 -5.68 -3.80
CA SER A 325 25.37 -4.87 -3.31
C SER A 325 25.28 -3.39 -3.71
N ALA A 326 24.39 -3.03 -4.65
CA ALA A 326 24.29 -1.68 -5.19
C ALA A 326 24.03 -0.61 -4.11
N LYS A 327 24.81 0.48 -4.16
CA LYS A 327 24.70 1.65 -3.29
C LYS A 327 24.41 2.88 -4.14
N GLY A 328 23.14 3.11 -4.45
CA GLY A 328 22.68 4.27 -5.21
C GLY A 328 21.91 3.91 -6.48
N ILE A 329 21.13 4.87 -6.96
CA ILE A 329 20.22 4.72 -8.11
C ILE A 329 20.99 4.46 -9.41
N ASP A 330 22.18 5.02 -9.60
CA ASP A 330 22.92 4.89 -10.86
C ASP A 330 23.43 3.46 -11.10
N VAL A 331 23.96 2.81 -10.06
CA VAL A 331 24.35 1.39 -10.11
C VAL A 331 23.13 0.51 -10.36
N MET A 332 22.01 0.82 -9.70
CA MET A 332 20.75 0.12 -9.90
C MET A 332 20.21 0.26 -11.34
N ALA A 333 20.34 1.44 -11.94
CA ALA A 333 19.97 1.70 -13.34
C ALA A 333 20.87 0.94 -14.31
N ALA A 334 22.17 0.85 -14.03
CA ALA A 334 23.09 0.03 -14.81
C ALA A 334 22.69 -1.45 -14.79
N VAL A 335 22.33 -2.00 -13.64
CA VAL A 335 21.83 -3.39 -13.53
C VAL A 335 20.57 -3.60 -14.38
N ALA A 336 19.58 -2.70 -14.27
CA ALA A 336 18.35 -2.80 -15.06
C ALA A 336 18.63 -2.73 -16.59
N SER A 337 19.53 -1.84 -17.00
CA SER A 337 19.94 -1.68 -18.40
C SER A 337 20.70 -2.90 -18.94
N ASN A 338 21.60 -3.46 -18.13
CA ASN A 338 22.34 -4.67 -18.47
C ASN A 338 21.40 -5.87 -18.59
N LEU A 339 20.43 -6.00 -17.69
CA LEU A 339 19.44 -7.07 -17.77
C LEU A 339 18.56 -6.94 -19.03
N ARG A 340 18.21 -5.71 -19.42
CA ARG A 340 17.49 -5.43 -20.68
C ARG A 340 18.29 -5.89 -21.90
N ALA A 341 19.58 -5.55 -21.96
CA ALA A 341 20.46 -5.98 -23.05
C ALA A 341 20.56 -7.51 -23.12
N ARG A 342 20.77 -8.17 -21.98
CA ARG A 342 20.83 -9.64 -21.90
C ARG A 342 19.53 -10.31 -22.30
N ARG A 343 18.38 -9.71 -22.01
CA ARG A 343 17.08 -10.23 -22.45
C ARG A 343 16.97 -10.29 -23.98
N ALA A 344 17.53 -9.30 -24.69
CA ALA A 344 17.56 -9.30 -26.14
C ALA A 344 18.48 -10.42 -26.68
N GLU A 345 19.66 -10.61 -26.08
CA GLU A 345 20.60 -11.68 -26.41
C GLU A 345 20.03 -13.08 -26.11
N ASP A 346 19.42 -13.26 -24.94
CA ASP A 346 18.76 -14.51 -24.55
C ASP A 346 17.69 -14.91 -25.58
N ARG A 347 16.93 -13.93 -26.09
CA ARG A 347 15.92 -14.16 -27.13
C ARG A 347 16.53 -14.64 -28.43
N THR A 348 17.65 -14.07 -28.88
CA THR A 348 18.34 -14.53 -30.10
C THR A 348 18.95 -15.91 -29.93
N GLN A 349 19.35 -16.26 -28.71
CA GLN A 349 19.88 -17.58 -28.35
C GLN A 349 18.80 -18.62 -28.02
N GLY A 350 17.52 -18.26 -28.05
CA GLY A 350 16.42 -19.17 -27.70
C GLY A 350 16.36 -19.56 -26.22
N ARG A 351 17.03 -18.81 -25.34
CA ARG A 351 17.00 -19.07 -23.89
C ARG A 351 15.62 -18.72 -23.33
N LYS A 352 15.03 -19.67 -22.62
CA LYS A 352 13.73 -19.49 -21.95
C LYS A 352 13.91 -18.79 -20.62
N TRP A 353 13.06 -17.80 -20.37
CA TRP A 353 12.94 -17.14 -19.08
C TRP A 353 11.95 -17.89 -18.18
N PRO A 354 12.06 -17.75 -16.84
CA PRO A 354 11.12 -18.36 -15.93
C PRO A 354 9.69 -17.89 -16.19
N ASP A 355 8.73 -18.82 -16.18
CA ASP A 355 7.31 -18.53 -16.46
C ASP A 355 6.60 -17.86 -15.29
N THR A 356 7.10 -18.02 -14.06
CA THR A 356 6.47 -17.47 -12.85
C THR A 356 7.14 -16.20 -12.38
N GLY A 357 6.30 -15.20 -12.12
CA GLY A 357 6.66 -13.92 -11.57
C GLY A 357 6.95 -13.87 -10.06
N TRP A 358 7.38 -12.71 -9.58
CA TRP A 358 7.58 -12.45 -8.15
C TRP A 358 6.29 -12.66 -7.33
N TYR A 359 5.14 -12.26 -7.85
CA TYR A 359 3.84 -12.40 -7.20
C TYR A 359 3.53 -13.86 -6.83
N LEU A 360 3.86 -14.81 -7.71
CA LEU A 360 3.57 -16.23 -7.52
C LEU A 360 4.65 -17.00 -6.73
N ARG A 361 5.76 -16.36 -6.32
CA ARG A 361 6.94 -16.99 -5.68
C ARG A 361 6.66 -17.92 -4.48
N TYR A 362 5.54 -17.74 -3.78
CA TYR A 362 5.15 -18.60 -2.66
C TYR A 362 4.25 -19.77 -3.03
N ARG A 363 3.51 -19.65 -4.13
CA ARG A 363 2.55 -20.65 -4.62
C ARG A 363 3.18 -21.56 -5.67
N GLU A 364 3.99 -20.97 -6.53
CA GLU A 364 4.69 -21.64 -7.63
C GLU A 364 6.16 -21.16 -7.61
N PRO A 365 6.99 -21.67 -6.66
CA PRO A 365 8.37 -21.24 -6.54
C PRO A 365 9.21 -21.69 -7.73
N LEU A 366 10.12 -20.81 -8.19
CA LEU A 366 11.14 -21.16 -9.18
C LEU A 366 12.20 -22.11 -8.57
N GLY A 367 12.27 -23.34 -9.08
CA GLY A 367 13.28 -24.33 -8.73
C GLY A 367 13.10 -24.99 -7.36
N GLU A 368 13.95 -25.98 -7.06
CA GLU A 368 13.97 -26.63 -5.73
C GLU A 368 14.48 -25.64 -4.67
N ARG A 369 13.67 -25.39 -3.64
CA ARG A 369 14.12 -24.62 -2.47
C ARG A 369 15.25 -25.39 -1.79
N LYS A 370 16.47 -24.83 -1.78
CA LYS A 370 17.44 -25.17 -0.72
C LYS A 370 16.74 -24.90 0.61
N LYS A 371 16.42 -25.95 1.36
CA LYS A 371 15.87 -25.84 2.71
C LYS A 371 16.75 -24.84 3.47
N ARG A 372 16.21 -23.68 3.83
CA ARG A 372 16.82 -22.86 4.87
C ARG A 372 16.99 -23.79 6.07
N LYS A 373 18.22 -23.89 6.62
CA LYS A 373 18.42 -24.56 7.92
C LYS A 373 17.35 -24.02 8.85
N ALA A 374 16.48 -24.91 9.33
CA ALA A 374 15.58 -24.57 10.41
C ALA A 374 16.48 -24.01 11.52
N LEU A 375 16.19 -22.79 11.97
CA LEU A 375 16.69 -22.40 13.28
C LEU A 375 16.09 -23.41 14.24
N GLU A 376 16.94 -24.18 14.91
CA GLU A 376 16.50 -25.09 15.95
C GLU A 376 15.67 -24.28 16.96
N PRO A 377 14.53 -24.82 17.42
CA PRO A 377 13.78 -24.18 18.49
C PRO A 377 14.72 -24.00 19.66
N ALA A 378 14.82 -22.76 20.16
CA ALA A 378 15.56 -22.48 21.38
C ALA A 378 15.04 -23.44 22.47
N GLN A 379 15.94 -24.24 23.03
CA GLN A 379 15.63 -25.06 24.19
C GLN A 379 15.18 -24.10 25.30
N GLU A 380 13.92 -24.21 25.70
CA GLU A 380 13.41 -23.59 26.92
C GLU A 380 14.11 -24.27 28.09
N GLY A 381 15.23 -23.68 28.52
CA GLY A 381 15.81 -23.97 29.82
C GLY A 381 14.96 -23.28 30.89
N GLU A 382 14.34 -24.06 31.76
CA GLU A 382 13.81 -23.59 33.04
C GLU A 382 14.98 -23.07 33.89
N GLU A 383 15.25 -21.76 33.82
CA GLU A 383 15.94 -21.06 34.91
C GLU A 383 14.91 -20.21 35.66
N ALA A 384 14.68 -20.59 36.92
CA ALA A 384 13.85 -19.84 37.85
C ALA A 384 14.43 -18.44 38.06
N VAL A 385 13.73 -17.42 37.57
CA VAL A 385 14.08 -16.02 37.79
C VAL A 385 13.62 -15.59 39.19
N ALA A 386 14.58 -15.38 40.09
CA ALA A 386 14.33 -14.70 41.36
C ALA A 386 13.90 -13.24 41.13
N PRO A 387 12.96 -12.67 41.93
CA PRO A 387 12.46 -11.32 41.71
C PRO A 387 13.52 -10.26 42.03
N SER A 388 13.76 -9.36 41.08
CA SER A 388 14.63 -8.19 41.25
C SER A 388 13.86 -7.02 41.89
N PRO A 389 14.47 -6.20 42.77
CA PRO A 389 13.75 -5.20 43.56
C PRO A 389 13.34 -3.98 42.73
N ALA A 390 12.21 -3.38 43.12
CA ALA A 390 11.61 -2.22 42.47
C ALA A 390 12.49 -0.95 42.56
N PRO A 391 12.48 -0.06 41.55
CA PRO A 391 13.23 1.18 41.58
C PRO A 391 12.56 2.24 42.46
N ALA A 392 13.36 2.90 43.29
CA ALA A 392 12.93 3.98 44.19
C ALA A 392 12.57 5.27 43.41
N LEU A 393 11.41 5.85 43.76
CA LEU A 393 10.97 7.18 43.37
C LEU A 393 11.94 8.24 43.91
N ARG A 394 12.52 9.07 43.03
CA ARG A 394 13.16 10.33 43.42
C ARG A 394 12.12 11.44 43.43
N THR A 395 11.87 11.99 44.61
CA THR A 395 11.13 13.23 44.85
C THR A 395 11.96 14.44 44.43
N ASN A 396 11.41 15.30 43.57
CA ASN A 396 11.95 16.63 43.33
C ASN A 396 11.40 17.58 44.41
N GLU A 397 12.24 17.98 45.36
CA GLU A 397 12.00 19.17 46.18
C GLU A 397 12.51 20.42 45.46
N ALA A 398 11.69 21.47 45.51
CA ALA A 398 11.96 22.79 44.97
C ALA A 398 13.04 23.51 45.81
N ALA A 399 13.97 24.20 45.14
CA ALA A 399 14.86 25.17 45.77
C ALA A 399 14.43 26.60 45.40
N PRO A 400 14.44 27.56 46.34
CA PRO A 400 13.96 28.92 46.11
C PRO A 400 15.04 29.88 45.58
N CYS A 401 14.50 30.98 45.06
CA CYS A 401 15.09 32.21 44.54
C CYS A 401 16.23 32.82 45.38
N SER A 402 17.27 33.32 44.73
CA SER A 402 17.99 34.54 45.14
C SER A 402 18.73 35.19 43.97
N GLU A 403 18.55 36.50 43.86
CA GLU A 403 19.06 37.47 42.88
C GLU A 403 20.60 37.57 42.84
N ALA A 404 21.16 38.02 41.71
CA ALA A 404 21.91 39.29 41.60
C ALA A 404 22.76 39.37 40.31
N SER A 405 22.59 40.51 39.62
CA SER A 405 23.43 41.16 38.59
C SER A 405 23.48 40.57 37.18
#